data_AF-A0A7S3ZGU5-F1
#
_entry.id   AF-A0A7S3ZGU5-F1
#
_cell.length_a   1.000
_cell.length_b   1.000
_cell.length_c   1.000
_cell.angle_alpha   90.00
_cell.angle_beta   90.00
_cell.angle_gamma   90.00
#
_symmetry.space_group_name_H-M   'P 1'
#
loop_
_entity.id
_entity.type
_entity.pdbx_description
1 polymer ?
#
loop_
_entity_poly.entity_id
_entity_poly.type
_entity_poly.pdbx_seq_one_letter_code
_entity_poly.pdbx_strand_id
1 'polypeptide(L)'
;KYPHCAEILSDLNSLNVALMHGVDARKLEEKFPQGKFERIVFMFPQSPPKRKGRNKIQLHRALIAEFLQSAVHVLAPNGRIYITLLQGQGGTTVENAPRGYLNSWWVNQAAANAGCLIASVHKLDSDSLHEKGYISRGYMDSSGQFLHPLNISNPKKRR
;
A
#
# COMPACT_ATOMS: atom_id res chain seq x y z
N LYS A 1 14.94 -7.81 10.59
CA LYS A 1 14.45 -7.01 11.74
C LYS A 1 14.50 -5.55 11.31
N TYR A 2 13.44 -4.75 11.48
CA TYR A 2 13.43 -3.35 11.02
C TYR A 2 14.35 -2.51 11.92
N PRO A 3 15.39 -1.86 11.38
CA PRO A 3 16.27 -0.98 12.17
C PRO A 3 15.49 0.25 12.63
N HIS A 4 15.88 0.84 13.77
CA HIS A 4 15.25 2.04 14.37
C HIS A 4 13.79 1.86 14.81
N CYS A 5 13.28 0.63 14.90
CA CYS A 5 11.89 0.40 15.32
C CYS A 5 11.58 1.07 16.66
N ALA A 6 12.46 0.93 17.66
CA ALA A 6 12.25 1.53 18.99
C ALA A 6 12.18 3.07 18.93
N GLU A 7 13.06 3.71 18.16
CA GLU A 7 13.07 5.17 17.95
C GLU A 7 11.78 5.63 17.26
N ILE A 8 11.41 4.98 16.15
CA ILE A 8 10.17 5.30 15.40
C ILE A 8 8.94 5.16 16.29
N LEU A 9 8.85 4.09 17.10
CA LEU A 9 7.72 3.91 18.00
C LEU A 9 7.68 4.98 19.10
N SER A 10 8.86 5.40 19.60
CA SER A 10 8.96 6.51 20.57
C SER A 10 8.49 7.83 19.95
N ASP A 11 8.94 8.14 18.73
CA ASP A 11 8.56 9.35 18.02
C ASP A 11 7.05 9.39 17.77
N LEU A 12 6.46 8.28 17.32
CA LEU A 12 5.02 8.17 17.12
C LEU A 12 4.25 8.41 18.43
N ASN A 13 4.67 7.79 19.53
CA ASN A 13 4.03 8.03 20.83
C ASN A 13 4.10 9.51 21.26
N SER A 14 5.18 10.22 20.91
CA SER A 14 5.33 11.65 21.21
C SER A 14 4.40 12.55 20.40
N LEU A 15 3.96 12.10 19.22
CA LEU A 15 3.10 12.84 18.29
C LEU A 15 1.60 12.72 18.60
N ASN A 16 1.24 12.19 19.77
CA ASN A 16 -0.16 11.94 20.17
C ASN A 16 -0.93 11.08 19.14
N VAL A 17 -0.23 10.14 18.49
CA VAL A 17 -0.87 9.17 17.60
C VAL A 17 -1.23 7.90 18.35
N ALA A 18 -2.40 7.32 18.05
CA ALA A 18 -2.79 6.03 18.59
C ALA A 18 -2.09 4.91 17.83
N LEU A 19 -1.11 4.26 18.48
CA LEU A 19 -0.39 3.14 17.90
C LEU A 19 -1.09 1.81 18.24
N MET A 20 -1.44 1.05 17.21
CA MET A 20 -2.10 -0.25 17.36
C MET A 20 -1.37 -1.33 16.56
N HIS A 21 -1.22 -2.51 17.18
CA HIS A 21 -0.64 -3.69 16.56
C HIS A 21 -1.68 -4.80 16.45
N GLY A 22 -1.43 -5.76 15.55
CA GLY A 22 -2.33 -6.92 15.38
C GLY A 22 -3.69 -6.56 14.79
N VAL A 23 -3.82 -5.41 14.15
CA VAL A 23 -5.04 -5.01 13.45
C VAL A 23 -5.11 -5.74 12.11
N ASP A 24 -6.15 -6.55 11.93
CA ASP A 24 -6.44 -7.15 10.63
C ASP A 24 -7.19 -6.14 9.76
N ALA A 25 -6.52 -5.61 8.74
CA ALA A 25 -7.08 -4.62 7.83
C ALA A 25 -8.26 -5.16 7.00
N ARG A 26 -8.53 -6.47 7.05
CA ARG A 26 -9.66 -7.12 6.37
C ARG A 26 -10.92 -7.19 7.24
N LYS A 27 -10.82 -6.73 8.49
CA LYS A 27 -11.85 -6.80 9.56
C LYS A 27 -11.81 -5.54 10.44
N LEU A 28 -11.56 -4.38 9.83
CA LEU A 28 -11.53 -3.08 10.49
C LEU A 28 -12.80 -2.78 11.26
N GLU A 29 -13.96 -3.20 10.79
CA GLU A 29 -15.24 -3.05 11.48
C GLU A 29 -15.31 -3.83 12.81
N GLU A 30 -14.60 -4.96 12.93
CA GLU A 30 -14.50 -5.67 14.22
C GLU A 30 -13.66 -4.86 15.22
N LYS A 31 -12.61 -4.18 14.74
CA LYS A 31 -11.71 -3.40 15.58
C LYS A 31 -12.22 -1.99 15.89
N PHE A 32 -12.92 -1.39 14.93
CA PHE A 32 -13.44 -0.03 14.95
C PHE A 32 -14.94 -0.04 14.59
N PRO A 33 -15.80 -0.64 15.43
CA PRO A 33 -17.23 -0.78 15.13
C PRO A 33 -17.96 0.55 14.98
N GLN A 34 -17.42 1.62 15.58
CA GLN A 34 -17.90 3.00 15.45
C GLN A 34 -16.96 3.88 14.62
N GLY A 35 -16.07 3.26 13.84
CA GLY A 35 -15.08 3.94 13.01
C GLY A 35 -15.76 4.87 12.00
N LYS A 36 -15.27 6.11 11.93
CA LYS A 36 -15.68 7.13 10.95
C LYS A 36 -14.43 7.88 10.47
N PHE A 37 -13.55 7.15 9.80
CA PHE A 37 -12.31 7.72 9.29
C PHE A 37 -12.59 8.60 8.08
N GLU A 38 -12.18 9.87 8.14
CA GLU A 38 -12.21 10.77 6.98
C GLU A 38 -11.17 10.36 5.93
N ARG A 39 -10.08 9.73 6.39
CA ARG A 39 -8.98 9.27 5.55
C ARG A 39 -8.44 7.94 6.05
N ILE A 40 -8.32 6.98 5.15
CA ILE A 40 -7.60 5.74 5.37
C ILE A 40 -6.42 5.70 4.39
N VAL A 41 -5.21 5.52 4.90
CA VAL A 41 -3.99 5.42 4.08
C VAL A 41 -3.45 4.01 4.20
N PHE A 42 -3.57 3.23 3.12
CA PHE A 42 -3.14 1.84 3.05
C PHE A 42 -1.82 1.74 2.30
N MET A 43 -0.73 1.63 3.05
CA MET A 43 0.59 1.29 2.51
C MET A 43 0.60 -0.18 2.13
N PHE A 44 0.29 -0.47 0.86
CA PHE A 44 0.04 -1.84 0.39
C PHE A 44 1.21 -2.77 0.76
N PRO A 45 0.99 -3.77 1.64
CA PRO A 45 2.10 -4.55 2.16
C PRO A 45 2.62 -5.51 1.10
N GLN A 46 3.93 -5.76 1.14
CA GLN A 46 4.51 -6.84 0.35
C GLN A 46 4.09 -8.18 0.95
N SER A 47 3.62 -9.12 0.11
CA SER A 47 3.29 -10.46 0.61
C SER A 47 4.55 -11.11 1.19
N PRO A 48 4.42 -11.85 2.30
CA PRO A 48 5.52 -12.67 2.81
C PRO A 48 6.02 -13.65 1.72
N PRO A 49 7.25 -14.19 1.86
CA PRO A 49 7.78 -15.21 0.97
C PRO A 49 6.78 -16.36 0.78
N LYS A 50 6.80 -17.02 -0.37
CA LYS A 50 5.81 -18.05 -0.74
C LYS A 50 5.58 -19.02 0.42
N ARG A 51 4.35 -19.08 0.95
CA ARG A 51 3.86 -20.32 1.56
C ARG A 51 3.66 -21.32 0.41
N LYS A 52 4.19 -22.55 0.54
CA LYS A 52 4.07 -23.59 -0.49
C LYS A 52 2.61 -23.68 -0.99
N GLY A 53 2.41 -23.63 -2.31
CA GLY A 53 1.11 -23.92 -2.94
C GLY A 53 0.17 -22.74 -3.26
N ARG A 54 0.46 -21.48 -2.89
CA ARG A 54 -0.40 -20.33 -3.26
C ARG A 54 0.29 -19.33 -4.20
N ASN A 55 -0.42 -18.88 -5.23
CA ASN A 55 0.01 -17.80 -6.12
C ASN A 55 -0.06 -16.45 -5.36
N LYS A 56 1.06 -15.73 -5.26
CA LYS A 56 1.16 -14.44 -4.57
C LYS A 56 0.15 -13.40 -5.10
N ILE A 57 -0.16 -13.46 -6.40
CA ILE A 57 -1.09 -12.51 -7.03
C ILE A 57 -2.51 -12.73 -6.50
N GLN A 58 -2.94 -13.99 -6.34
CA GLN A 58 -4.25 -14.30 -5.78
C GLN A 58 -4.35 -13.85 -4.32
N LEU A 59 -3.28 -14.01 -3.54
CA LEU A 59 -3.22 -13.49 -2.16
C LEU A 59 -3.35 -11.96 -2.11
N HIS A 60 -2.68 -11.25 -3.01
CA HIS A 60 -2.79 -9.80 -3.10
C HIS A 60 -4.17 -9.34 -3.58
N ARG A 61 -4.80 -10.07 -4.51
CA ARG A 61 -6.19 -9.83 -4.93
C ARG A 61 -7.18 -9.99 -3.79
N ALA A 62 -7.07 -11.08 -3.03
CA ALA A 62 -7.91 -11.30 -1.86
C ALA A 62 -7.69 -10.20 -0.83
N LEU A 63 -6.43 -9.88 -0.51
CA LEU A 63 -6.10 -8.83 0.45
C LEU A 63 -6.72 -7.48 0.08
N ILE A 64 -6.58 -7.02 -1.17
CA ILE A 64 -7.13 -5.71 -1.54
C ILE A 64 -8.65 -5.71 -1.54
N ALA A 65 -9.29 -6.80 -1.99
CA ALA A 65 -10.74 -6.91 -2.02
C ALA A 65 -11.32 -6.92 -0.60
N GLU A 66 -10.79 -7.78 0.28
CA GLU A 66 -11.22 -7.90 1.68
C GLU A 66 -10.93 -6.61 2.46
N PHE A 67 -9.77 -5.97 2.25
CA PHE A 67 -9.46 -4.66 2.84
C PHE A 67 -10.47 -3.59 2.41
N LEU A 68 -10.76 -3.45 1.11
CA LEU A 68 -11.66 -2.41 0.63
C LEU A 68 -13.09 -2.62 1.15
N GLN A 69 -13.59 -3.86 1.16
CA GLN A 69 -14.88 -4.20 1.75
C GLN A 69 -14.95 -3.83 3.23
N SER A 70 -13.90 -4.11 3.98
CA SER A 70 -13.82 -3.78 5.40
C SER A 70 -13.68 -2.27 5.65
N ALA A 71 -12.85 -1.60 4.86
CA ALA A 71 -12.56 -0.17 5.01
C ALA A 71 -13.79 0.71 4.80
N VAL A 72 -14.68 0.36 3.86
CA VAL A 72 -15.90 1.14 3.62
C VAL A 72 -16.86 1.15 4.81
N HIS A 73 -16.86 0.11 5.66
CA HIS A 73 -17.70 0.06 6.86
C HIS A 73 -17.29 1.07 7.94
N VAL A 74 -16.00 1.41 7.99
CA VAL A 74 -15.42 2.32 8.99
C VAL A 74 -15.11 3.71 8.42
N LEU A 75 -15.48 3.95 7.15
CA LEU A 75 -15.24 5.22 6.48
C LEU A 75 -16.34 6.23 6.85
N ALA A 76 -15.95 7.49 7.06
CA ALA A 76 -16.90 8.58 7.19
C ALA A 76 -17.62 8.85 5.84
N PRO A 77 -18.80 9.49 5.85
CA PRO A 77 -19.39 10.05 4.63
C PRO A 77 -18.37 10.94 3.90
N ASN A 78 -18.20 10.76 2.59
CA ASN A 78 -17.19 11.44 1.77
C ASN A 78 -15.72 11.18 2.17
N GLY A 79 -15.47 10.21 3.05
CA GLY A 79 -14.12 9.80 3.39
C GLY A 79 -13.38 9.22 2.19
N ARG A 80 -12.05 9.21 2.25
CA ARG A 80 -11.19 8.77 1.15
C ARG A 80 -10.21 7.69 1.57
N ILE A 81 -10.07 6.68 0.73
CA ILE A 81 -9.07 5.63 0.87
C ILE A 81 -7.93 5.91 -0.12
N TYR A 82 -6.72 6.01 0.40
CA TYR A 82 -5.49 6.19 -0.37
C TYR A 82 -4.70 4.89 -0.34
N ILE A 83 -4.37 4.35 -1.52
CA ILE A 83 -3.61 3.10 -1.64
C ILE A 83 -2.36 3.39 -2.45
N THR A 84 -1.19 3.09 -1.87
CA THR A 84 0.07 3.17 -2.62
C THR A 84 0.32 1.88 -3.39
N LEU A 85 0.71 2.00 -4.65
CA LEU A 85 0.93 0.87 -5.55
C LEU A 85 2.23 1.06 -6.31
N LEU A 86 2.84 -0.06 -6.73
CA LEU A 86 3.90 0.00 -7.74
C LEU A 86 3.27 0.20 -9.11
N GLN A 87 4.05 0.76 -10.04
CA GLN A 87 3.60 0.99 -11.41
C GLN A 87 3.02 -0.27 -12.07
N GLY A 88 1.86 -0.10 -12.69
CA GLY A 88 1.10 -1.10 -13.44
C GLY A 88 0.17 -1.96 -12.58
N GLN A 89 -0.06 -1.60 -11.31
CA GLN A 89 -0.94 -2.31 -10.38
C GLN A 89 -2.31 -1.65 -10.17
N GLY A 90 -2.48 -0.39 -10.62
CA GLY A 90 -3.73 0.35 -10.47
C GLY A 90 -4.85 -0.15 -11.37
N GLY A 91 -4.51 -0.63 -12.58
CA GLY A 91 -5.51 -1.09 -13.56
C GLY A 91 -6.23 0.07 -14.27
N THR A 92 -5.69 1.28 -14.19
CA THR A 92 -6.25 2.49 -14.81
C THR A 92 -5.51 2.86 -16.08
N THR A 93 -6.18 3.52 -17.02
CA THR A 93 -5.58 4.01 -18.28
C THR A 93 -4.52 5.09 -18.06
N VAL A 94 -4.45 5.69 -16.87
CA VAL A 94 -3.42 6.67 -16.47
C VAL A 94 -2.02 6.02 -16.34
N GLU A 95 -1.94 4.70 -16.18
CA GLU A 95 -0.67 4.00 -16.07
C GLU A 95 -0.04 3.76 -17.45
N ASN A 96 1.12 4.36 -17.71
CA ASN A 96 1.84 4.22 -19.00
C ASN A 96 2.39 2.81 -19.29
N ALA A 97 2.36 1.90 -18.31
CA ALA A 97 2.90 0.54 -18.42
C ALA A 97 2.05 -0.44 -17.57
N PRO A 98 0.81 -0.73 -17.98
CA PRO A 98 -0.06 -1.62 -17.22
C PRO A 98 0.53 -3.03 -17.20
N ARG A 99 0.55 -3.67 -16.03
CA ARG A 99 0.87 -5.10 -15.95
C ARG A 99 -0.36 -5.86 -16.43
N GLY A 100 -0.13 -6.91 -17.23
CA GLY A 100 -1.21 -7.81 -17.65
C GLY A 100 -1.97 -8.36 -16.45
N TYR A 101 -3.28 -8.57 -16.61
CA TYR A 101 -4.20 -8.99 -15.54
C TYR A 101 -3.75 -10.23 -14.76
N LEU A 102 -3.11 -11.19 -15.43
CA LEU A 102 -2.60 -12.41 -14.79
C LEU A 102 -1.37 -12.16 -13.90
N ASN A 103 -0.73 -11.00 -14.06
CA ASN A 103 0.49 -10.57 -13.37
C ASN A 103 0.25 -9.38 -12.43
N SER A 104 -1.02 -9.03 -12.17
CA SER A 104 -1.42 -7.86 -11.39
C SER A 104 -2.68 -8.15 -10.58
N TRP A 105 -2.94 -7.34 -9.57
CA TRP A 105 -4.17 -7.43 -8.78
C TRP A 105 -5.21 -6.36 -9.11
N TRP A 106 -4.86 -5.34 -9.90
CA TRP A 106 -5.75 -4.28 -10.42
C TRP A 106 -6.76 -3.75 -9.39
N VAL A 107 -6.33 -2.71 -8.67
CA VAL A 107 -7.13 -2.12 -7.58
C VAL A 107 -8.50 -1.59 -8.04
N ASN A 108 -8.63 -1.13 -9.29
CA ASN A 108 -9.90 -0.62 -9.81
C ASN A 108 -11.05 -1.63 -9.73
N GLN A 109 -10.81 -2.91 -10.03
CA GLN A 109 -11.85 -3.93 -9.97
C GLN A 109 -12.27 -4.20 -8.52
N ALA A 110 -11.30 -4.27 -7.60
CA ALA A 110 -11.57 -4.45 -6.18
C ALA A 110 -12.34 -3.26 -5.58
N ALA A 111 -12.00 -2.03 -5.99
CA ALA A 111 -12.70 -0.81 -5.60
C ALA A 111 -14.16 -0.82 -6.09
N ALA A 112 -14.40 -1.13 -7.36
CA ALA A 112 -15.74 -1.21 -7.92
C ALA A 112 -16.61 -2.24 -7.16
N ASN A 113 -16.06 -3.43 -6.88
CA ASN A 113 -16.76 -4.48 -6.12
C ASN A 113 -17.08 -4.08 -4.67
N ALA A 114 -16.30 -3.17 -4.09
CA ALA A 114 -16.55 -2.61 -2.76
C ALA A 114 -17.45 -1.35 -2.79
N GLY A 115 -18.02 -0.99 -3.95
CA GLY A 115 -18.85 0.20 -4.10
C GLY A 115 -18.06 1.53 -4.09
N CYS A 116 -16.75 1.48 -4.33
CA CYS A 116 -15.89 2.65 -4.37
C CYS A 116 -15.64 3.14 -5.80
N LEU A 117 -15.50 4.45 -5.96
CA LEU A 117 -15.02 5.08 -7.19
C LEU A 117 -13.55 5.47 -7.05
N ILE A 118 -12.78 5.30 -8.13
CA ILE A 118 -11.45 5.90 -8.20
C ILE A 118 -11.62 7.39 -8.48
N ALA A 119 -11.38 8.21 -7.46
CA ALA A 119 -11.48 9.67 -7.57
C ALA A 119 -10.28 10.29 -8.31
N SER A 120 -9.07 9.77 -8.08
CA SER A 120 -7.85 10.28 -8.69
C SER A 120 -6.72 9.26 -8.66
N VAL A 121 -5.74 9.44 -9.54
CA VAL A 121 -4.48 8.68 -9.57
C VAL A 121 -3.34 9.69 -9.60
N HIS A 122 -2.41 9.56 -8.67
CA HIS A 122 -1.25 10.46 -8.54
C HIS A 122 0.04 9.66 -8.73
N LYS A 123 0.98 10.21 -9.48
CA LYS A 123 2.37 9.75 -9.40
C LYS A 123 2.92 10.18 -8.04
N LEU A 124 3.69 9.29 -7.42
CA LEU A 124 4.38 9.62 -6.17
C LEU A 124 5.52 10.59 -6.48
N ASP A 125 5.46 11.78 -5.90
CA ASP A 125 6.57 12.74 -5.95
C ASP A 125 7.63 12.31 -4.92
N SER A 126 8.58 11.48 -5.37
CA SER A 126 9.65 10.97 -4.51
C SER A 126 10.56 12.07 -4.00
N ASP A 127 10.74 13.14 -4.78
CA ASP A 127 11.72 14.17 -4.49
C ASP A 127 11.18 15.09 -3.38
N SER A 128 9.92 15.53 -3.49
CA SER A 128 9.29 16.31 -2.40
C SER A 128 9.14 15.49 -1.11
N LEU A 129 8.87 14.18 -1.22
CA LEU A 129 8.85 13.31 -0.04
C LEU A 129 10.24 13.18 0.57
N HIS A 130 11.29 13.09 -0.25
CA HIS A 130 12.66 13.01 0.22
C HIS A 130 13.08 14.25 1.00
N GLU A 131 12.72 15.45 0.52
CA GLU A 131 12.91 16.72 1.24
C GLU A 131 12.21 16.72 2.62
N LYS A 132 11.11 15.98 2.75
CA LYS A 132 10.37 15.78 4.01
C LYS A 132 10.90 14.62 4.86
N GLY A 133 12.04 14.03 4.49
CA GLY A 133 12.69 12.95 5.23
C GLY A 133 12.25 11.53 4.83
N TYR A 134 11.42 11.36 3.79
CA TYR A 134 11.14 10.02 3.27
C TYR A 134 12.38 9.45 2.57
N ILE A 135 12.77 8.25 2.99
CA ILE A 135 13.86 7.52 2.34
C ILE A 135 13.27 6.20 1.86
N SER A 136 13.09 6.09 0.54
CA SER A 136 12.72 4.80 -0.06
C SER A 136 13.84 3.82 0.24
N ARG A 137 13.51 2.79 1.02
CA ARG A 137 14.49 1.78 1.39
C ARG A 137 14.95 0.97 0.18
N GLY A 138 14.27 1.03 -0.96
CA GLY A 138 14.68 0.36 -2.20
C GLY A 138 14.07 -1.02 -2.39
N TYR A 139 14.52 -1.72 -3.43
CA TYR A 139 13.97 -3.01 -3.81
C TYR A 139 15.08 -4.05 -3.99
N MET A 140 14.74 -5.31 -3.74
CA MET A 140 15.63 -6.43 -4.00
C MET A 140 15.49 -6.82 -5.48
N ASP A 141 16.58 -6.79 -6.23
CA ASP A 141 16.56 -7.23 -7.62
C ASP A 141 16.51 -8.76 -7.74
N SER A 142 16.45 -9.26 -8.98
CA SER A 142 16.39 -10.71 -9.25
C SER A 142 17.66 -11.46 -8.86
N SER A 143 18.78 -10.77 -8.63
CA SER A 143 20.02 -11.35 -8.11
C SER A 143 20.06 -11.42 -6.58
N GLY A 144 19.03 -10.89 -5.91
CA GLY A 144 18.99 -10.76 -4.45
C GLY A 144 19.76 -9.55 -3.93
N GLN A 145 20.28 -8.69 -4.82
CA GLN A 145 20.95 -7.46 -4.41
C GLN A 145 19.91 -6.40 -4.01
N PHE A 146 20.12 -5.78 -2.86
CA PHE A 146 19.29 -4.67 -2.42
C PHE A 146 19.74 -3.37 -3.11
N LEU A 147 18.87 -2.81 -3.94
CA LEU A 147 19.13 -1.60 -4.69
C LEU A 147 18.40 -0.41 -4.04
N HIS A 148 19.18 0.56 -3.55
CA HIS A 148 18.65 1.84 -3.08
C HIS A 148 18.38 2.76 -4.29
N PRO A 149 17.21 3.41 -4.40
CA PRO A 149 16.84 4.17 -5.60
C PRO A 149 17.79 5.31 -5.94
N LEU A 150 18.47 5.88 -4.94
CA LEU A 150 19.53 6.89 -5.14
C LEU A 150 20.85 6.31 -5.69
N ASN A 151 21.11 5.01 -5.52
CA ASN A 151 22.32 4.34 -5.97
C ASN A 151 22.14 3.64 -7.34
N ILE A 152 20.96 3.77 -7.95
CA ILE A 152 20.69 3.25 -9.28
C ILE A 152 21.11 4.32 -10.30
N SER A 153 22.26 4.10 -10.94
CA SER A 153 22.80 4.95 -12.01
C SER A 153 21.93 4.96 -13.27
N ASN A 154 21.16 3.89 -13.49
CA ASN A 154 20.23 3.80 -14.62
C ASN A 154 18.82 4.30 -14.23
N PRO A 155 18.37 5.48 -14.71
CA PRO A 155 17.07 6.02 -14.36
C PRO A 155 15.89 5.12 -14.76
N LYS A 156 16.04 4.25 -15.78
CA LYS A 156 15.00 3.27 -16.16
C LYS A 156 14.81 2.13 -15.14
N LYS A 157 15.74 1.98 -14.19
CA LYS A 157 15.67 0.99 -13.09
C LYS A 157 15.22 1.61 -11.77
N ARG A 158 15.05 2.94 -11.69
CA ARG A 158 14.40 3.59 -10.57
C ARG A 158 12.89 3.31 -10.68
N ARG A 159 12.41 2.33 -9.92
CA ARG A 159 11.00 1.97 -9.82
C ARG A 159 10.40 2.53 -8.54
#